data_AF-A0A7J2Y771-F1
#
_entry.id   AF-A0A7J2Y771-F1
#
_cell.length_a   1.000
_cell.length_b   1.000
_cell.length_c   1.000
_cell.angle_alpha   90.00
_cell.angle_beta   90.00
_cell.angle_gamma   90.00
#
_symmetry.space_group_name_H-M   'P 1'
#
loop_
_entity.id
_entity.type
_entity.pdbx_description
1 polymer ?
#
loop_
_entity_poly.entity_id
_entity_poly.type
_entity_poly.pdbx_seq_one_letter_code
_entity_poly.pdbx_strand_id
1 'polypeptide(L)'
;MQEFVSVALMLLLGSVLLFAWIDWRRRIRNLPKLKGMSWSCPNCNIVNEAEGTICWSCGAGVPTYLLTWGQSMAKGSWKCPTCRAWNGANRRSCWSCSTSTAVGPRRYA
;
A
#
# COMPACT_ATOMS: atom_id res chain seq x y z
N MET A 1 -41.88 -5.00 -14.59
CA MET A 1 -40.44 -5.02 -14.94
C MET A 1 -39.62 -4.10 -14.02
N GLN A 2 -40.08 -2.88 -13.75
CA GLN A 2 -39.35 -1.89 -12.94
C GLN A 2 -39.07 -2.34 -11.49
N GLU A 3 -40.01 -3.01 -10.83
CA GLU A 3 -39.82 -3.57 -9.47
C GLU A 3 -38.72 -4.62 -9.39
N PHE A 4 -38.65 -5.55 -10.36
CA PHE A 4 -37.61 -6.58 -10.39
C PHE A 4 -36.21 -5.98 -10.61
N VAL A 5 -36.12 -4.92 -11.43
CA VAL A 5 -34.88 -4.18 -11.65
C VAL A 5 -34.46 -3.44 -10.38
N SER A 6 -35.41 -2.84 -9.66
CA SER A 6 -35.14 -2.14 -8.39
C SER A 6 -34.63 -3.10 -7.30
N VAL A 7 -35.28 -4.25 -7.13
CA VAL A 7 -34.85 -5.28 -6.18
C VAL A 7 -33.48 -5.83 -6.55
N ALA A 8 -33.22 -6.11 -7.83
CA ALA A 8 -31.92 -6.57 -8.30
C ALA A 8 -30.82 -5.54 -8.01
N LEU A 9 -31.08 -4.25 -8.26
CA LEU A 9 -30.14 -3.17 -7.94
C LEU A 9 -29.86 -3.07 -6.44
N MET A 10 -30.88 -3.17 -5.59
CA MET A 10 -30.70 -3.14 -4.14
C MET A 10 -29.87 -4.32 -3.63
N LEU A 11 -30.10 -5.52 -4.15
CA LEU A 11 -29.31 -6.71 -3.80
C LEU A 11 -27.86 -6.58 -4.27
N LEU A 12 -27.63 -6.07 -5.47
CA LEU A 12 -26.28 -5.81 -6.00
C LEU A 12 -25.55 -4.77 -5.15
N LEU A 13 -26.18 -3.62 -4.86
CA LEU A 13 -25.58 -2.59 -4.02
C LEU A 13 -25.30 -3.12 -2.60
N GLY A 14 -26.25 -3.83 -1.99
CA GLY A 14 -26.07 -4.42 -0.66
C GLY A 14 -24.92 -5.43 -0.61
N SER A 15 -24.80 -6.30 -1.62
CA SER A 15 -23.69 -7.27 -1.70
C SER A 15 -22.33 -6.60 -1.92
N VAL A 16 -22.25 -5.55 -2.73
CA VAL A 16 -21.02 -4.75 -2.91
C VAL A 16 -20.62 -4.05 -1.60
N LEU A 17 -21.58 -3.45 -0.89
CA LEU A 17 -21.33 -2.80 0.41
C LEU A 17 -20.86 -3.81 1.46
N LEU A 18 -21.51 -4.98 1.55
CA LEU A 18 -21.12 -6.05 2.47
C LEU A 18 -19.72 -6.57 2.14
N PHE A 19 -19.43 -6.81 0.85
CA PHE A 19 -18.11 -7.24 0.40
C PHE A 19 -17.04 -6.22 0.77
N ALA A 20 -17.27 -4.93 0.47
CA ALA A 20 -16.36 -3.85 0.82
C ALA A 20 -16.12 -3.76 2.34
N TRP A 21 -17.17 -3.93 3.15
CA TRP A 21 -17.07 -3.93 4.61
C TRP A 21 -16.29 -5.12 5.16
N ILE A 22 -16.52 -6.33 4.65
CA ILE A 22 -15.78 -7.54 5.04
C ILE A 22 -14.31 -7.41 4.67
N ASP A 23 -14.01 -6.96 3.45
CA ASP A 23 -12.65 -6.73 2.96
C ASP A 23 -11.92 -5.70 3.84
N TRP A 24 -12.54 -4.56 4.10
CA TRP A 24 -12.02 -3.53 5.00
C TRP A 24 -11.73 -4.08 6.40
N ARG A 25 -12.68 -4.81 7.02
CA ARG A 25 -12.48 -5.42 8.34
C ARG A 25 -11.34 -6.43 8.37
N ARG A 26 -11.15 -7.22 7.30
CA ARG A 26 -10.01 -8.14 7.21
C ARG A 26 -8.69 -7.36 7.13
N ARG A 27 -8.62 -6.30 6.33
CA ARG A 27 -7.43 -5.45 6.20
C ARG A 27 -7.04 -4.77 7.51
N ILE A 28 -8.01 -4.20 8.24
CA ILE A 28 -7.74 -3.54 9.53
C ILE A 28 -7.20 -4.52 10.58
N ARG A 29 -7.77 -5.72 10.67
CA ARG A 29 -7.30 -6.72 11.65
C ARG A 29 -5.90 -7.23 11.35
N ASN A 30 -5.51 -7.21 10.08
CA ASN A 30 -4.20 -7.66 9.61
C ASN A 30 -3.21 -6.50 9.43
N LEU A 31 -3.48 -5.32 10.01
CA LEU A 31 -2.52 -4.23 9.96
C LEU A 31 -1.19 -4.68 10.57
N PRO A 32 -0.06 -4.38 9.90
CA PRO A 32 1.24 -4.82 10.36
C PRO A 32 1.55 -4.24 11.75
N LYS A 33 2.08 -5.09 12.63
CA LYS A 33 2.75 -4.61 13.84
C LYS A 33 4.03 -3.92 13.41
N LEU A 34 4.14 -2.61 13.64
CA LEU A 34 5.39 -1.91 13.44
C LEU A 34 6.43 -2.46 14.40
N LYS A 35 7.44 -3.14 13.86
CA LYS A 35 8.54 -3.67 14.65
C LYS A 35 9.82 -3.01 14.13
N GLY A 36 10.05 -1.75 14.52
CA GLY A 36 11.18 -0.98 14.01
C GLY A 36 11.19 -0.88 12.47
N MET A 37 12.40 -0.85 11.88
CA MET A 37 12.73 -0.50 10.49
C MET A 37 12.05 -1.30 9.34
N SER A 38 11.02 -2.15 9.57
CA SER A 38 10.31 -2.88 8.51
C SER A 38 8.85 -3.27 8.85
N TRP A 39 8.03 -3.56 7.83
CA TRP A 39 6.65 -4.06 7.98
C TRP A 39 6.31 -5.17 6.97
N SER A 40 5.49 -6.15 7.39
CA SER A 40 4.98 -7.22 6.51
C SER A 40 3.71 -6.78 5.78
N CYS A 41 3.65 -6.98 4.47
CA CYS A 41 2.48 -6.58 3.68
C CYS A 41 1.25 -7.43 4.01
N PRO A 42 0.10 -6.84 4.35
CA PRO A 42 -1.11 -7.62 4.65
C PRO A 42 -1.70 -8.35 3.44
N ASN A 43 -1.31 -7.97 2.23
CA ASN A 43 -1.82 -8.56 0.98
C ASN A 43 -0.97 -9.74 0.48
N CYS A 44 0.36 -9.67 0.61
CA CYS A 44 1.28 -10.67 0.06
C CYS A 44 2.36 -11.17 1.04
N ASN A 45 2.32 -10.72 2.30
CA ASN A 45 3.23 -11.07 3.39
C ASN A 45 4.73 -10.76 3.15
N ILE A 46 5.07 -10.05 2.07
CA ILE A 46 6.43 -9.58 1.81
C ILE A 46 6.82 -8.48 2.80
N VAL A 47 8.04 -8.56 3.33
CA VAL A 47 8.61 -7.56 4.23
C VAL A 47 9.10 -6.35 3.41
N ASN A 48 8.73 -5.15 3.86
CA ASN A 48 9.06 -3.86 3.25
C ASN A 48 9.84 -2.98 4.24
N GLU A 49 10.52 -1.96 3.73
CA GLU A 49 11.21 -0.95 4.54
C GLU A 49 10.20 -0.13 5.39
N ALA A 50 10.56 0.23 6.64
CA ALA A 50 9.66 0.96 7.55
C ALA A 50 9.18 2.29 7.00
N GLU A 51 10.05 3.00 6.26
CA GLU A 51 9.68 4.31 5.73
C GLU A 51 8.74 4.20 4.52
N GLY A 52 8.66 3.02 3.89
CA GLY A 52 7.84 2.79 2.71
C GLY A 52 6.36 2.65 3.04
N THR A 53 5.51 3.37 2.31
CA THR A 53 4.03 3.26 2.43
C THR A 53 3.42 2.30 1.41
N ILE A 54 4.20 1.80 0.45
CA ILE A 54 3.72 0.96 -0.64
C ILE A 54 4.57 -0.30 -0.69
N CYS A 55 3.90 -1.45 -0.76
CA CYS A 55 4.56 -2.73 -0.92
C CYS A 55 5.30 -2.78 -2.25
N TRP A 56 6.61 -3.05 -2.23
CA TRP A 56 7.43 -3.08 -3.44
C TRP A 56 7.04 -4.23 -4.39
N SER A 57 6.46 -5.30 -3.85
CA SER A 57 6.03 -6.49 -4.60
C SER A 57 4.63 -6.31 -5.22
N CYS A 58 3.61 -6.03 -4.40
CA CYS A 58 2.21 -6.02 -4.86
C CYS A 58 1.59 -4.62 -5.02
N GLY A 59 2.28 -3.55 -4.63
CA GLY A 59 1.77 -2.18 -4.72
C GLY A 59 0.68 -1.81 -3.71
N ALA A 60 0.32 -2.71 -2.78
CA ALA A 60 -0.62 -2.40 -1.72
C ALA A 60 -0.06 -1.30 -0.80
N GLY A 61 -0.86 -0.27 -0.55
CA GLY A 61 -0.53 0.82 0.35
C GLY A 61 -0.85 0.50 1.81
N VAL A 62 -0.05 1.03 2.73
CA VAL A 62 -0.37 1.16 4.15
C VAL A 62 -0.49 2.65 4.50
N PRO A 63 -1.46 3.04 5.32
CA PRO A 63 -1.64 4.44 5.65
C PRO A 63 -0.46 4.97 6.49
N THR A 64 0.01 6.17 6.16
CA THR A 64 1.18 6.83 6.78
C THR A 64 1.06 7.01 8.28
N TYR A 65 -0.15 7.25 8.80
CA TYR A 65 -0.38 7.40 10.25
C TYR A 65 -0.05 6.12 11.04
N LEU A 66 -0.11 4.96 10.39
CA LEU A 66 0.32 3.70 11.00
C LEU A 66 1.82 3.57 11.04
N LEU A 67 2.60 4.37 10.29
CA LEU A 67 4.07 4.33 10.26
C LEU A 67 4.71 5.40 11.17
N THR A 68 3.93 6.38 11.66
CA THR A 68 4.42 7.55 12.40
C THR A 68 4.61 7.37 13.91
N TRP A 69 4.37 6.19 14.48
CA TRP A 69 4.63 5.94 15.91
C TRP A 69 6.13 5.72 16.16
N GLY A 70 6.87 6.82 16.21
CA GLY A 70 8.29 6.84 16.61
C GLY A 70 9.24 7.26 15.49
N GLN A 71 9.36 8.58 15.29
CA GLN A 71 10.50 9.27 14.67
C GLN A 71 11.09 8.66 13.38
N SER A 72 10.35 8.80 12.29
CA SER A 72 10.91 9.22 11.00
C SER A 72 9.74 9.51 10.06
N MET A 73 9.72 10.68 9.43
CA MET A 73 8.78 10.98 8.35
C MET A 73 8.89 9.84 7.33
N ALA A 74 7.81 9.07 7.14
CA ALA A 74 7.76 8.05 6.10
C ALA A 74 8.23 8.67 4.78
N LYS A 75 9.41 8.28 4.32
CA LYS A 75 9.93 8.73 3.04
C LYS A 75 9.07 8.02 1.99
N GLY A 76 8.40 8.78 1.13
CA GLY A 76 7.50 8.19 0.15
C GLY A 76 8.20 7.16 -0.74
N SER A 77 7.59 6.00 -0.94
CA SER A 77 8.00 5.03 -1.97
C SER A 77 7.96 5.67 -3.36
N TRP A 78 8.80 5.24 -4.30
CA TRP A 78 8.81 5.77 -5.66
C TRP A 78 8.51 4.68 -6.70
N LYS A 79 7.87 5.08 -7.81
CA LYS A 79 7.56 4.20 -8.93
C LYS A 79 8.59 4.39 -10.03
N CYS A 80 9.20 3.30 -10.50
CA CYS A 80 10.23 3.37 -11.52
C CYS A 80 9.68 3.96 -12.84
N PRO A 81 10.35 4.96 -13.45
CA PRO A 81 9.89 5.54 -14.70
C PRO A 81 10.02 4.55 -15.88
N THR A 82 11.00 3.65 -15.84
CA THR A 82 11.27 2.68 -16.91
C THR A 82 10.35 1.47 -16.83
N CYS A 83 10.40 0.71 -15.74
CA CYS A 83 9.68 -0.56 -15.61
C CYS A 83 8.43 -0.50 -14.72
N ARG A 84 8.09 0.68 -14.18
CA ARG A 84 6.90 0.88 -13.32
C ARG A 84 6.87 0.09 -12.01
N ALA A 85 7.95 -0.60 -11.65
CA ALA A 85 8.08 -1.29 -10.35
C ALA A 85 8.08 -0.28 -9.18
N TRP A 86 7.50 -0.68 -8.05
CA TRP A 86 7.54 0.09 -6.80
C TRP A 86 8.84 -0.14 -6.06
N ASN A 87 9.43 0.91 -5.51
CA ASN A 87 10.71 0.85 -4.81
C ASN A 87 10.61 1.52 -3.44
N GLY A 88 11.34 0.99 -2.46
CA GLY A 88 11.53 1.63 -1.17
C GLY A 88 12.21 2.99 -1.31
N ALA A 89 11.88 3.91 -0.41
CA ALA A 89 12.29 5.31 -0.52
C ALA A 89 13.81 5.55 -0.40
N ASN A 90 14.52 4.65 0.28
CA ASN A 90 15.99 4.72 0.40
C ASN A 90 16.71 4.09 -0.81
N ARG A 91 16.01 3.45 -1.76
CA ARG A 91 16.63 2.84 -2.94
C ARG A 91 16.98 3.90 -3.98
N ARG A 92 18.25 3.93 -4.40
CA ARG A 92 18.77 4.83 -5.45
C ARG A 92 18.59 4.26 -6.86
N SER A 93 18.46 2.95 -6.99
CA SER A 93 18.25 2.23 -8.24
C SER A 93 17.04 1.31 -8.12
N CYS A 94 16.40 1.04 -9.26
CA CYS A 94 15.25 0.16 -9.31
C CYS A 94 15.65 -1.27 -8.95
N TRP A 95 14.91 -1.92 -8.04
CA TRP A 95 15.17 -3.32 -7.69
C TRP A 95 14.95 -4.29 -8.85
N SER A 96 14.12 -3.92 -9.83
CA SER A 96 13.72 -4.78 -10.95
C SER A 96 14.57 -4.56 -12.21
N CYS A 97 14.86 -3.30 -12.57
CA CYS A 97 15.55 -2.98 -13.83
C CYS A 97 16.85 -2.19 -13.64
N SER A 98 17.28 -1.96 -12.40
CA SER A 98 18.50 -1.23 -12.05
C SER A 98 18.58 0.23 -12.51
N THR A 99 17.56 0.77 -13.20
CA THR A 99 17.52 2.20 -13.59
C THR A 99 17.65 3.08 -12.35
N SER A 100 18.55 4.06 -12.40
CA SER A 100 18.73 5.04 -11.33
C SER A 100 17.51 5.95 -11.20
N THR A 101 17.24 6.34 -9.95
CA THR A 101 16.29 7.42 -9.68
C THR A 101 16.84 8.72 -10.24
N ALA A 102 16.08 9.38 -11.13
CA ALA A 102 16.42 10.73 -11.60
C ALA A 102 16.30 11.78 -10.47
N VAL A 103 15.56 11.45 -9.40
CA VAL A 103 15.39 12.28 -8.21
C VAL A 103 16.31 11.72 -7.14
N GLY A 104 17.45 12.39 -6.89
CA GLY A 104 18.32 12.06 -5.77
C GLY A 104 17.53 12.03 -4.44
N PRO A 105 17.94 11.21 -3.45
CA PRO A 105 17.22 11.14 -2.19
C PRO A 105 17.15 12.54 -1.58
N ARG A 106 15.93 13.09 -1.39
CA ARG A 106 15.74 14.31 -0.61
C ARG A 106 16.31 14.04 0.78
N ARG A 107 17.52 14.52 1.02
CA ARG A 107 18.09 14.65 2.35
C ARG A 107 17.24 15.72 3.03
N TYR A 108 16.28 15.30 3.83
CA TYR A 108 15.75 16.17 4.85
C TYR A 108 16.92 16.42 5.81
N ALA A 109 17.49 17.63 5.71
CA ALA A 109 18.34 18.20 6.74
C ALA A 109 17.52 18.44 8.01
#